data_AF-A0A4P8XPP9-F1
#
_entry.id   AF-A0A4P8XPP9-F1
#
_cell.length_a   1.000
_cell.length_b   1.000
_cell.length_c   1.000
_cell.angle_alpha   90.00
_cell.angle_beta   90.00
_cell.angle_gamma   90.00
#
_symmetry.space_group_name_H-M   'P 1'
#
loop_
_entity.id
_entity.type
_entity.pdbx_description
1 polymer ?
#
loop_
_entity_poly.entity_id
_entity_poly.type
_entity_poly.pdbx_seq_one_letter_code
_entity_poly.pdbx_strand_id
1 'polypeptide(L)'
;MKNNQVKPSFEEIKITLEPDQRFFYQMESDGAIVLVDQIEIFAYAKQMILSGTHFAVDYEDKTIEKIEDRSHIVMETNMLHEVNDGEV
;
A
#
# COMPACT_ATOMS: atom_id res chain seq x y z
N MET A 1 -33.95 11.79 8.01
CA MET A 1 -32.63 12.09 7.43
C MET A 1 -32.51 11.29 6.14
N LYS A 2 -32.21 11.92 5.00
CA LYS A 2 -32.06 11.19 3.73
C LYS A 2 -30.70 10.49 3.76
N ASN A 3 -30.71 9.16 3.77
CA ASN A 3 -29.50 8.38 3.54
C ASN A 3 -29.10 8.58 2.07
N ASN A 4 -28.17 9.50 1.82
CA ASN A 4 -27.48 9.55 0.54
C ASN A 4 -26.66 8.27 0.44
N GLN A 5 -27.21 7.24 -0.20
CA GLN A 5 -26.42 6.12 -0.68
C GLN A 5 -25.42 6.68 -1.68
N VAL A 6 -24.17 6.84 -1.24
CA VAL A 6 -23.06 7.14 -2.13
C VAL A 6 -22.93 5.92 -3.04
N LYS A 7 -23.31 6.06 -4.30
CA LYS A 7 -22.99 5.04 -5.31
C LYS A 7 -21.46 4.96 -5.37
N PRO A 8 -20.86 3.77 -5.23
CA PRO A 8 -19.42 3.63 -5.45
C PRO A 8 -19.14 4.03 -6.90
N SER A 9 -18.33 5.08 -7.10
CA SER A 9 -17.73 5.31 -8.42
C SER A 9 -16.61 4.27 -8.57
N PHE A 10 -16.50 3.68 -9.76
CA PHE A 10 -15.42 2.75 -10.09
C PHE A 10 -14.17 3.50 -10.55
N GLU A 11 -14.03 4.76 -10.14
CA GLU A 11 -12.91 5.60 -10.52
C GLU A 11 -11.67 5.14 -9.77
N GLU A 12 -10.54 5.19 -10.47
CA GLU A 12 -9.24 5.01 -9.85
C GLU A 12 -9.00 6.15 -8.86
N ILE A 13 -8.70 5.79 -7.62
CA ILE A 13 -8.39 6.77 -6.57
C ILE A 13 -6.88 6.81 -6.40
N LYS A 14 -6.30 8.00 -6.51
CA LYS A 14 -4.88 8.25 -6.27
C LYS A 14 -4.70 9.17 -5.08
N ILE A 15 -3.97 8.69 -4.07
CA ILE A 15 -3.74 9.39 -2.80
C ILE A 15 -2.23 9.60 -2.66
N THR A 16 -1.79 10.85 -2.70
CA THR A 16 -0.41 11.22 -2.34
C THR A 16 -0.34 11.52 -0.86
N LEU A 17 0.65 10.96 -0.17
CA LEU A 17 0.83 11.10 1.27
C LEU A 17 1.75 12.27 1.60
N GLU A 18 1.31 13.10 2.53
CA GLU A 18 2.16 14.12 3.14
C GLU A 18 3.31 13.46 3.93
N PRO A 19 4.45 14.14 4.14
CA PRO A 19 5.64 13.54 4.76
C PRO A 19 5.40 12.81 6.08
N ASP A 20 4.46 13.28 6.90
CA ASP A 20 4.07 12.70 8.20
C ASP A 20 3.12 11.50 8.09
N GLN A 21 2.49 11.31 6.94
CA GLN A 21 1.59 10.19 6.65
C GLN A 21 2.33 9.01 5.98
N ARG A 22 3.57 9.22 5.53
CA ARG A 22 4.37 8.19 4.88
C ARG A 22 4.76 7.10 5.87
N PHE A 23 4.86 5.87 5.36
CA PHE A 23 5.20 4.71 6.19
C PHE A 23 6.08 3.74 5.41
N PHE A 24 6.84 2.94 6.15
CA PHE A 24 7.61 1.85 5.56
C PHE A 24 6.74 0.61 5.43
N TYR A 25 6.84 -0.07 4.30
CA TYR A 25 6.20 -1.36 4.06
C TYR A 25 7.21 -2.34 3.48
N GLN A 26 7.17 -3.57 3.96
CA GLN A 26 8.02 -4.67 3.52
C GLN A 26 7.14 -5.87 3.18
N MET A 27 7.38 -6.47 2.00
CA MET A 27 6.85 -7.81 1.70
C MET A 27 7.77 -8.85 2.31
N GLU A 28 7.20 -9.91 2.87
CA GLU A 28 7.94 -10.98 3.56
C GLU A 28 9.01 -11.66 2.68
N SER A 29 8.85 -11.64 1.36
CA SER A 29 9.71 -12.35 0.41
C SER A 29 10.93 -11.58 -0.10
N ASP A 30 10.98 -10.25 0.02
CA ASP A 30 11.77 -9.46 -0.95
C ASP A 30 13.02 -8.80 -0.37
N GLY A 31 13.28 -8.91 0.95
CA GLY A 31 14.49 -8.34 1.59
C GLY A 31 14.64 -6.81 1.43
N ALA A 32 13.60 -6.15 0.91
CA ALA A 32 13.56 -4.74 0.59
C ALA A 32 12.43 -4.06 1.37
N ILE A 33 12.58 -2.77 1.63
CA ILE A 33 11.58 -1.94 2.28
C ILE A 33 11.24 -0.77 1.36
N VAL A 34 9.96 -0.44 1.25
CA VAL A 34 9.49 0.73 0.50
C VAL A 34 8.99 1.80 1.47
N LEU A 35 9.50 3.03 1.37
CA LEU A 35 8.89 4.20 2.00
C LEU A 35 7.73 4.67 1.11
N VAL A 36 6.52 4.27 1.46
CA VAL A 36 5.30 4.56 0.72
C VAL A 36 4.94 6.04 0.87
N ASP A 37 4.77 6.70 -0.27
CA ASP A 37 4.32 8.09 -0.36
C ASP A 37 3.09 8.26 -1.27
N GLN A 38 2.59 7.16 -1.84
CA GLN A 38 1.42 7.18 -2.70
C GLN A 38 0.69 5.84 -2.68
N ILE A 39 -0.64 5.91 -2.66
CA ILE A 39 -1.56 4.77 -2.70
C ILE A 39 -2.49 4.95 -3.90
N GLU A 40 -2.59 3.93 -4.74
CA GLU A 40 -3.57 3.88 -5.83
C GLU A 40 -4.57 2.75 -5.56
N ILE A 41 -5.87 3.02 -5.69
CA ILE A 41 -6.95 2.07 -5.45
C ILE A 41 -7.73 1.87 -6.74
N PHE A 42 -7.70 0.64 -7.25
CA PHE A 42 -8.42 0.20 -8.43
C PHE A 42 -9.62 -0.64 -8.00
N ALA A 43 -10.73 0.02 -7.70
CA ALA A 43 -11.93 -0.66 -7.19
C ALA A 43 -12.47 -1.75 -8.15
N TYR A 44 -12.38 -1.52 -9.47
CA TYR A 44 -12.81 -2.50 -10.47
C TYR A 44 -11.91 -3.74 -10.50
N ALA A 45 -10.58 -3.54 -10.48
CA ALA A 45 -9.61 -4.62 -10.48
C ALA A 45 -9.45 -5.28 -9.10
N LYS A 46 -10.08 -4.72 -8.05
CA LYS A 46 -9.92 -5.13 -6.65
C LYS A 46 -8.45 -5.16 -6.24
N GLN A 47 -7.75 -4.07 -6.57
CA GLN A 47 -6.31 -3.94 -6.33
C GLN A 47 -6.01 -2.62 -5.64
N MET A 48 -4.97 -2.66 -4.82
CA MET A 48 -4.34 -1.49 -4.23
C MET A 48 -2.85 -1.52 -4.56
N ILE A 49 -2.30 -0.41 -5.00
CA ILE A 49 -0.87 -0.27 -5.32
C ILE A 49 -0.25 0.68 -4.32
N LEU A 50 0.71 0.19 -3.54
CA LEU A 50 1.56 1.01 -2.69
C LEU A 50 2.82 1.36 -3.48
N SER A 51 3.17 2.64 -3.53
CA SER A 51 4.37 3.06 -4.27
C SER A 51 5.17 4.09 -3.51
N GLY A 52 6.48 4.06 -3.73
CA GLY A 52 7.39 4.84 -2.92
C GLY A 52 8.86 4.60 -3.23
N THR A 53 9.71 5.14 -2.36
CA THR A 53 11.17 4.99 -2.47
C THR A 53 11.58 3.60 -2.02
N HIS A 54 12.41 2.91 -2.81
CA HIS A 54 12.95 1.60 -2.47
C HIS A 54 14.21 1.72 -1.61
N PHE A 55 14.32 0.85 -0.61
CA PHE A 55 15.52 0.66 0.20
C PHE A 55 15.92 -0.82 0.22
N ALA A 56 17.16 -1.11 -0.16
CA ALA A 56 17.78 -2.40 0.13
C ALA A 56 18.10 -2.46 1.63
N VAL A 57 17.86 -3.61 2.25
CA VAL A 57 18.20 -3.85 3.65
C VAL A 57 19.32 -4.86 3.73
N ASP A 58 20.41 -4.49 4.39
CA ASP A 58 21.42 -5.44 4.82
C ASP A 58 21.09 -5.89 6.25
N TYR A 59 20.67 -7.13 6.42
CA TYR A 59 20.31 -7.69 7.74
C TYR A 59 21.53 -8.08 8.58
N GLU A 60 22.68 -8.34 7.96
CA GLU A 60 23.91 -8.69 8.66
C GLU A 60 24.55 -7.42 9.24
N ASP A 61 24.73 -6.40 8.40
CA ASP A 61 25.34 -5.12 8.78
C ASP A 61 24.33 -4.14 9.38
N LYS A 62 23.02 -4.45 9.33
CA LYS A 62 21.91 -3.65 9.86
C LYS A 62 21.86 -2.25 9.26
N THR A 63 22.07 -2.15 7.96
CA THR A 63 22.04 -0.90 7.20
C THR A 63 20.88 -0.89 6.21
N ILE A 64 20.52 0.32 5.77
CA ILE A 64 19.59 0.52 4.66
C ILE A 64 20.22 1.42 3.61
N GLU A 65 20.06 1.06 2.35
CA GLU A 65 20.56 1.83 1.21
C GLU A 65 19.41 2.21 0.30
N LYS A 66 19.29 3.52 0.01
CA LYS A 66 18.28 4.00 -0.93
C LYS A 66 18.65 3.56 -2.35
N ILE A 67 17.73 2.89 -3.02
CA ILE A 67 17.82 2.62 -4.46
C ILE A 67 17.10 3.76 -5.19
N GLU A 68 17.67 4.22 -6.32
CA GLU A 68 17.11 5.35 -7.08
C GLU A 68 15.71 5.05 -7.63
N ASP A 69 15.40 3.78 -7.89
CA ASP A 69 14.15 3.36 -8.48
C ASP A 69 12.97 3.41 -7.51
N ARG A 70 11.85 3.93 -8.02
CA ARG A 70 10.56 3.88 -7.33
C ARG A 70 9.99 2.47 -7.44
N SER A 71 9.52 1.93 -6.32
CA SER A 71 8.90 0.60 -6.29
C SER A 71 7.38 0.66 -6.22
N HIS A 72 6.75 -0.40 -6.72
CA HIS A 72 5.30 -0.58 -6.76
C HIS A 72 4.97 -1.96 -6.21
N ILE A 73 4.15 -1.98 -5.16
CA ILE A 73 3.68 -3.19 -4.50
C ILE A 73 2.20 -3.31 -4.78
N VAL A 74 1.82 -4.36 -5.50
CA VAL A 74 0.43 -4.63 -5.86
C VAL A 74 -0.17 -5.58 -4.84
N MET A 75 -1.29 -5.19 -4.25
CA MET A 75 -2.04 -5.96 -3.27
C MET A 75 -3.45 -6.23 -3.81
N GLU A 76 -3.90 -7.49 -3.74
CA GLU A 76 -5.30 -7.81 -4.03
C GLU A 76 -6.19 -7.47 -2.83
N THR A 77 -7.24 -6.68 -3.06
CA THR A 77 -8.18 -6.28 -2.00
C THR A 77 -9.19 -7.38 -1.66
N ASN A 78 -9.18 -8.51 -2.37
CA ASN A 78 -9.99 -9.68 -2.04
C ASN A 78 -9.59 -10.30 -0.69
N MET A 79 -8.33 -10.15 -0.25
CA MET A 79 -7.85 -10.72 1.01
C MET A 79 -8.16 -9.87 2.26
N LEU A 80 -8.69 -8.66 2.09
CA LEU A 80 -9.08 -7.80 3.22
C LEU A 80 -10.42 -8.22 3.86
N HIS A 81 -11.17 -9.12 3.23
CA HIS A 81 -12.44 -9.63 3.77
C HIS A 81 -12.24 -10.72 4.83
N GLU A 82 -11.11 -11.43 4.84
CA GLU A 82 -10.92 -12.60 5.69
C GLU A 82 -10.50 -12.27 7.14
N VAL A 83 -10.17 -11.01 7.44
CA VAL A 83 -9.73 -10.60 8.80
C VAL A 83 -10.89 -10.09 9.67
N ASN A 84 -12.09 -9.87 9.11
CA ASN A 84 -13.23 -9.32 9.86
C ASN A 84 -14.22 -10.36 10.42
N ASP A 85 -14.07 -11.65 10.08
CA ASP A 85 -14.94 -12.73 10.58
C ASP A 85 -14.40 -13.39 11.86
N GLY A 86 -13.60 -12.66 12.65
CA GLY A 86 -12.79 -13.20 13.76
C GLY A 86 -13.09 -12.70 15.18
N GLU A 87 -14.14 -11.92 15.41
CA GLU A 87 -14.58 -11.59 16.78
C GLU A 87 -16.08 -11.91 16.95
N VAL A 88 -16.34 -13.11 17.50
CA VAL A 88 -17.61 -13.50 18.15
C VAL A 88 -17.34 -13.61 19.65
#